data_AF-A0A2R4FMS3-F1
#
_entry.id   AF-A0A2R4FMS3-F1
#
_cell.length_a   1.000
_cell.length_b   1.000
_cell.length_c   1.000
_cell.angle_alpha   90.00
_cell.angle_beta   90.00
_cell.angle_gamma   90.00
#
_symmetry.space_group_name_H-M   'P 1'
#
loop_
_entity.id
_entity.type
_entity.pdbx_description
1 polymer ?
#
loop_
_entity_poly.entity_id
_entity_poly.type
_entity_poly.pdbx_seq_one_letter_code
_entity_poly.pdbx_strand_id
1 'polypeptide(L)'
;MFNDDPLRQAAEELELTSELAITMFEFNPDAIVIVDEEGRIKRSNRQATFLFGYSKQELRTMKVDNLLPQQLRETHEAHRAGFMADPRMRGMGVDLDLRARKKNGTEVSVLINLSPVATAQGLFTIASIRRRTR
;
A
#
# COMPACT_ATOMS: atom_id res chain seq x y z
N MET A 1 3.22 43.07 -18.76
CA MET A 1 4.20 42.04 -19.15
C MET A 1 3.86 40.81 -18.36
N PHE A 2 3.28 39.82 -19.03
CA PHE A 2 2.80 38.60 -18.40
C PHE A 2 3.99 37.74 -17.97
N ASN A 3 3.79 37.07 -16.85
CA ASN A 3 4.76 36.26 -16.11
C ASN A 3 4.96 34.91 -16.84
N ASP A 4 5.45 34.96 -18.07
CA ASP A 4 5.64 33.82 -18.98
C ASP A 4 7.07 33.25 -18.87
N ASP A 5 7.54 32.98 -17.65
CA ASP A 5 8.76 32.21 -17.47
C ASP A 5 8.40 30.70 -17.51
N PRO A 6 8.80 29.96 -18.56
CA PRO A 6 8.44 28.55 -18.70
C PRO A 6 8.98 27.68 -17.55
N LEU A 7 10.11 28.06 -16.94
CA LEU A 7 10.67 27.34 -15.81
C LEU A 7 9.80 27.50 -14.56
N ARG A 8 9.25 28.69 -14.36
CA ARG A 8 8.33 28.97 -13.25
C ARG A 8 7.02 28.20 -13.41
N GLN A 9 6.43 28.21 -14.61
CA GLN A 9 5.20 27.46 -14.89
C GLN A 9 5.39 25.95 -14.70
N ALA A 10 6.50 25.39 -15.19
CA ALA A 10 6.82 23.98 -15.00
C ALA A 10 7.03 23.62 -13.51
N ALA A 11 7.64 24.51 -12.73
CA ALA A 11 7.82 24.31 -11.29
C ALA A 11 6.47 24.32 -10.54
N GLU A 12 5.60 25.29 -10.85
CA GLU A 12 4.26 25.40 -10.26
C GLU A 12 3.39 24.17 -10.61
N GLU A 13 3.46 23.66 -11.85
CA GLU A 13 2.75 22.45 -12.27
C GLU A 13 3.26 21.19 -11.56
N LEU A 14 4.57 21.05 -11.41
CA LEU A 14 5.18 19.92 -10.70
C LEU A 14 4.81 19.91 -9.21
N GLU A 15 4.80 21.09 -8.59
CA GLU A 15 4.39 21.26 -7.18
C GLU A 15 2.92 20.87 -7.00
N LEU A 16 2.02 21.39 -7.84
CA LEU A 16 0.61 21.06 -7.80
C LEU A 16 0.35 19.56 -8.02
N THR A 17 1.04 18.96 -8.99
CA THR A 17 0.94 17.51 -9.27
C THR A 17 1.41 16.69 -8.08
N SER A 18 2.51 17.10 -7.44
CA SER A 18 3.06 16.43 -6.27
C SER A 18 2.12 16.53 -5.06
N GLU A 19 1.56 17.71 -4.80
CA GLU A 19 0.60 17.93 -3.73
C GLU A 19 -0.68 17.12 -3.93
N LEU A 20 -1.21 17.09 -5.16
CA LEU A 20 -2.38 16.29 -5.50
C LEU A 20 -2.11 14.79 -5.32
N ALA A 21 -0.95 14.30 -5.75
CA ALA A 21 -0.57 12.90 -5.58
C ALA A 21 -0.44 12.50 -4.10
N ILE A 22 0.20 13.34 -3.28
CA ILE A 22 0.31 13.13 -1.84
C ILE A 22 -1.08 13.11 -1.20
N THR A 23 -1.94 14.07 -1.56
CA THR A 23 -3.30 14.20 -1.03
C THR A 23 -4.14 12.98 -1.41
N MET A 24 -4.13 12.55 -2.67
CA MET A 24 -4.84 11.36 -3.14
C MET A 24 -4.39 10.10 -2.41
N PHE A 25 -3.10 9.94 -2.16
CA PHE A 25 -2.57 8.81 -1.39
C PHE A 25 -3.03 8.87 0.07
N GLU A 26 -2.81 9.99 0.74
CA GLU A 26 -3.05 10.16 2.18
C GLU A 26 -4.52 10.09 2.58
N PHE A 27 -5.39 10.63 1.73
CA PHE A 27 -6.83 10.71 1.96
C PHE A 27 -7.64 9.68 1.16
N ASN A 28 -6.98 8.69 0.55
CA ASN A 28 -7.69 7.59 -0.09
C ASN A 28 -8.62 6.90 0.93
N PRO A 29 -9.87 6.55 0.56
CA PRO A 29 -10.80 5.85 1.46
C PRO A 29 -10.33 4.45 1.89
N ASP A 30 -9.57 3.76 1.04
CA ASP A 30 -9.00 2.46 1.35
C ASP A 30 -7.68 2.59 2.09
N ALA A 31 -7.34 1.59 2.90
CA ALA A 31 -6.01 1.48 3.46
C ALA A 31 -5.03 1.11 2.34
N ILE A 32 -4.04 1.97 2.11
CA ILE A 32 -2.99 1.73 1.12
C ILE A 32 -1.68 1.43 1.83
N VAL A 33 -1.06 0.32 1.44
CA VAL A 33 0.31 -0.04 1.81
C VAL A 33 1.10 -0.28 0.53
N ILE A 34 2.27 0.34 0.41
CA ILE A 34 3.19 0.13 -0.72
C ILE A 34 4.41 -0.61 -0.19
N VAL A 35 4.72 -1.74 -0.82
CA VAL A 35 5.80 -2.65 -0.41
C VAL A 35 6.84 -2.83 -1.52
N ASP A 36 8.08 -3.08 -1.13
CA ASP A 36 9.13 -3.57 -2.05
C ASP A 36 9.00 -5.08 -2.32
N GLU A 37 9.93 -5.62 -3.11
CA GLU A 37 10.01 -7.03 -3.51
C GLU A 37 10.17 -7.96 -2.29
N GLU A 38 10.90 -7.52 -1.26
CA GLU A 38 11.07 -8.26 0.01
C GLU A 38 9.84 -8.16 0.93
N GLY A 39 8.82 -7.38 0.54
CA GLY A 39 7.59 -7.17 1.28
C GLY A 39 7.72 -6.15 2.42
N ARG A 40 8.80 -5.37 2.49
CA ARG A 40 8.96 -4.27 3.45
C ARG A 40 8.06 -3.12 3.07
N ILE A 41 7.36 -2.58 4.06
CA ILE A 41 6.45 -1.45 3.85
C ILE A 41 7.27 -0.17 3.66
N LYS A 42 7.19 0.40 2.47
CA LYS A 42 7.88 1.65 2.12
C LYS A 42 7.00 2.86 2.36
N ARG A 43 5.69 2.74 2.17
CA ARG A 43 4.70 3.80 2.39
C ARG A 43 3.39 3.21 2.89
N SER A 44 2.67 4.00 3.67
CA SER A 44 1.32 3.69 4.13
C SER A 44 0.53 4.98 4.33
N ASN A 45 -0.74 4.98 3.93
CA ASN A 45 -1.59 6.17 4.12
C ASN A 45 -2.23 6.22 5.52
N ARG A 46 -3.00 7.28 5.78
CA ARG A 46 -3.72 7.43 7.05
C ARG A 46 -4.70 6.29 7.33
N GLN A 47 -5.40 5.78 6.31
CA GLN A 47 -6.35 4.69 6.49
C GLN A 47 -5.68 3.37 6.89
N ALA A 48 -4.47 3.09 6.41
CA ALA A 48 -3.70 1.94 6.88
C ALA A 48 -3.39 2.02 8.37
N THR A 49 -2.97 3.19 8.87
CA THR A 49 -2.78 3.43 10.31
C THR A 49 -4.07 3.15 11.10
N PHE A 50 -5.21 3.64 10.62
CA PHE A 50 -6.50 3.41 11.26
C PHE A 50 -6.92 1.92 11.25
N LEU A 51 -6.77 1.26 10.10
CA LEU A 51 -7.14 -0.14 9.91
C LEU A 51 -6.29 -1.07 10.75
N PHE A 52 -4.97 -0.87 10.83
CA PHE A 52 -4.08 -1.78 11.54
C PHE A 52 -3.76 -1.36 12.97
N GLY A 53 -3.93 -0.08 13.32
CA GLY A 53 -3.62 0.46 14.65
C GLY A 53 -2.13 0.69 14.91
N TYR A 54 -1.28 0.62 13.89
CA TYR A 54 0.14 0.99 13.95
C TYR A 54 0.33 2.41 13.43
N SER A 55 1.27 3.16 13.99
CA SER A 55 1.71 4.43 13.41
C SER A 55 2.40 4.22 12.06
N LYS A 56 2.49 5.29 11.24
CA LYS A 56 3.25 5.26 9.99
C LYS A 56 4.72 4.89 10.19
N GLN A 57 5.31 5.32 11.32
CA GLN A 57 6.71 5.04 11.63
C GLN A 57 6.91 3.55 11.94
N GLU A 58 6.01 2.96 12.72
CA GLU A 58 6.02 1.50 12.96
C GLU A 58 5.78 0.73 11.68
N LEU A 59 4.79 1.11 10.86
CA LEU A 59 4.53 0.42 9.59
C LEU A 59 5.76 0.43 8.69
N ARG A 60 6.52 1.52 8.62
CA ARG A 60 7.75 1.63 7.80
C ARG A 60 8.87 0.66 8.22
N THR A 61 8.86 0.13 9.43
CA THR A 61 9.87 -0.84 9.89
C THR A 61 9.42 -2.29 9.71
N MET A 62 8.17 -2.51 9.30
CA MET A 62 7.54 -3.82 9.22
C MET A 62 7.60 -4.41 7.81
N LYS A 63 7.52 -5.74 7.74
CA LYS A 63 7.09 -6.45 6.52
C LYS A 63 5.56 -6.51 6.51
N VAL A 64 4.98 -6.58 5.31
CA VAL A 64 3.53 -6.76 5.14
C VAL A 64 3.03 -8.04 5.80
N ASP A 65 3.87 -9.08 5.89
CA ASP A 65 3.57 -10.35 6.56
C ASP A 65 3.18 -10.16 8.04
N ASN A 66 3.71 -9.13 8.69
CA ASN A 66 3.38 -8.84 10.09
C ASN A 66 1.90 -8.44 10.27
N LEU A 67 1.24 -8.00 9.20
CA LEU A 67 -0.18 -7.61 9.16
C LEU A 67 -1.11 -8.80 8.89
N LEU A 68 -0.59 -10.02 8.78
CA LEU A 68 -1.35 -11.25 8.67
C LEU A 68 -1.41 -12.02 10.00
N PRO A 69 -2.43 -12.90 10.19
CA PRO A 69 -2.42 -13.94 11.20
C PRO A 69 -1.12 -14.73 11.17
N GLN A 70 -0.59 -15.09 12.33
CA GLN A 70 0.77 -15.65 12.47
C GLN A 70 0.97 -16.91 11.62
N GLN A 71 -0.03 -17.76 11.56
CA GLN A 71 -0.02 -19.05 10.85
C GLN A 71 0.06 -18.88 9.32
N LEU A 72 -0.30 -17.71 8.79
CA LEU A 72 -0.33 -17.44 7.35
C LEU A 72 0.94 -16.76 6.84
N ARG A 73 1.83 -16.32 7.74
CA ARG A 73 2.97 -15.45 7.36
C ARG A 73 3.96 -16.15 6.43
N GLU A 74 4.36 -17.37 6.75
CA GLU A 74 5.32 -18.14 5.94
C GLU A 74 4.75 -18.46 4.56
N THR A 75 3.51 -18.96 4.50
CA THR A 75 2.82 -19.23 3.23
C THR A 75 2.66 -17.96 2.40
N HIS A 76 2.35 -16.83 3.04
CA HIS A 76 2.21 -15.55 2.35
C HIS A 76 3.53 -15.03 1.79
N GLU A 77 4.66 -15.24 2.49
CA GLU A 77 5.99 -14.89 1.97
C GLU A 77 6.29 -15.65 0.66
N ALA A 78 5.96 -16.94 0.59
CA ALA A 78 6.07 -17.73 -0.65
C ALA A 78 5.13 -17.23 -1.76
N HIS A 79 3.87 -16.91 -1.43
CA HIS A 79 2.92 -16.33 -2.39
C HIS A 79 3.37 -14.96 -2.92
N ARG A 80 4.00 -14.14 -2.08
CA ARG A 80 4.58 -12.85 -2.51
C ARG A 80 5.73 -13.07 -3.48
N ALA A 81 6.65 -13.98 -3.17
CA ALA A 81 7.75 -14.30 -4.07
C ALA A 81 7.23 -14.78 -5.45
N GLY A 82 6.22 -15.66 -5.47
CA GLY A 82 5.56 -16.09 -6.70
C GLY A 82 4.86 -14.95 -7.45
N PHE A 83 4.24 -14.00 -6.74
CA PHE A 83 3.64 -12.82 -7.35
C PHE A 83 4.68 -11.91 -8.01
N MET A 84 5.86 -11.75 -7.41
CA MET A 84 6.93 -10.91 -7.97
C MET A 84 7.57 -11.53 -9.21
N ALA A 85 7.53 -12.86 -9.35
CA ALA A 85 8.01 -13.55 -10.55
C ALA A 85 7.12 -13.31 -11.78
N ASP A 86 5.83 -13.00 -11.59
CA ASP A 86 4.86 -12.75 -12.66
C ASP A 86 3.84 -11.68 -12.22
N PRO A 87 4.28 -10.42 -12.09
CA PRO A 87 3.50 -9.37 -11.44
C PRO A 87 2.37 -8.89 -12.35
N ARG A 88 1.12 -9.13 -11.93
CA ARG A 88 -0.09 -8.66 -12.63
C ARG A 88 -1.08 -8.08 -11.64
N MET A 89 -1.88 -7.12 -12.09
CA MET A 89 -2.96 -6.61 -11.25
C MET A 89 -3.94 -7.74 -10.91
N ARG A 90 -4.23 -7.96 -9.62
CA ARG A 90 -5.16 -9.01 -9.18
C ARG A 90 -5.75 -8.70 -7.80
N GLY A 91 -6.96 -9.19 -7.56
CA GLY A 91 -7.45 -9.36 -6.20
C GLY A 91 -6.72 -10.50 -5.50
N MET A 92 -6.50 -10.38 -4.20
CA MET A 92 -6.25 -11.56 -3.37
C MET A 92 -7.62 -12.21 -3.10
N GLY A 93 -7.96 -13.24 -3.88
CA GLY A 93 -9.07 -14.18 -3.67
C GLY A 93 -10.45 -13.59 -3.34
N VAL A 94 -11.36 -13.54 -4.33
CA VAL A 94 -12.79 -13.25 -4.10
C VAL A 94 -13.45 -14.30 -3.18
N ASP A 95 -12.92 -15.52 -3.17
CA ASP A 95 -13.44 -16.66 -2.38
C ASP A 95 -12.66 -16.95 -1.08
N LEU A 96 -11.64 -16.15 -0.76
CA LEU A 96 -10.87 -16.32 0.47
C LEU A 96 -11.41 -15.36 1.54
N ASP A 97 -11.76 -15.87 2.74
CA ASP A 97 -11.99 -15.01 3.90
C ASP A 97 -10.64 -14.48 4.40
N LEU A 98 -10.13 -13.45 3.72
CA LEU A 98 -8.87 -12.83 4.08
C LEU A 98 -9.01 -12.07 5.39
N ARG A 99 -8.05 -12.31 6.27
CA ARG A 99 -7.98 -11.72 7.60
C ARG A 99 -6.71 -10.91 7.72
N ALA A 100 -6.86 -9.66 8.16
CA ALA A 100 -5.75 -8.79 8.54
C ALA A 100 -5.66 -8.72 10.06
N ARG A 101 -4.46 -8.80 10.61
CA ARG A 101 -4.19 -8.73 12.05
C ARG A 101 -3.75 -7.33 12.46
N LYS A 102 -4.47 -6.72 13.39
CA LYS A 102 -4.18 -5.40 13.96
C LYS A 102 -3.09 -5.48 15.04
N LYS A 103 -2.56 -4.32 15.45
CA LYS A 103 -1.59 -4.17 16.54
C LYS A 103 -2.03 -4.81 17.85
N ASN A 104 -3.30 -4.64 18.21
CA ASN A 104 -3.90 -5.23 19.42
C ASN A 104 -4.16 -6.75 19.32
N GLY A 105 -3.76 -7.39 18.22
CA GLY A 105 -3.94 -8.82 17.98
C GLY A 105 -5.31 -9.24 17.44
N THR A 106 -6.28 -8.32 17.39
CA THR A 106 -7.58 -8.61 16.78
C THR A 106 -7.46 -8.74 15.27
N GLU A 107 -8.39 -9.48 14.68
CA GLU A 107 -8.44 -9.68 13.23
C GLU A 107 -9.69 -9.07 12.61
N VAL A 108 -9.53 -8.56 11.40
CA VAL A 108 -10.61 -7.97 10.60
C VAL A 108 -10.64 -8.62 9.23
N SER A 109 -11.85 -8.93 8.73
CA SER A 109 -12.01 -9.42 7.35
C SER A 109 -11.77 -8.27 6.39
N VAL A 110 -11.00 -8.55 5.33
CA VAL A 110 -10.59 -7.55 4.35
C VAL A 110 -10.74 -8.08 2.93
N LEU A 111 -10.87 -7.16 1.99
CA LEU A 111 -10.69 -7.39 0.56
C LEU A 111 -9.40 -6.68 0.16
N ILE A 112 -8.55 -7.35 -0.62
CA ILE A 112 -7.25 -6.81 -1.01
C ILE A 112 -7.11 -6.85 -2.52
N ASN A 113 -6.74 -5.73 -3.12
CA ASN A 113 -6.32 -5.64 -4.51
C ASN A 113 -4.85 -5.26 -4.59
N LEU A 114 -4.11 -5.98 -5.44
CA LEU A 114 -2.70 -5.79 -5.69
C LEU A 114 -2.49 -5.18 -7.06
N SER A 115 -1.71 -4.10 -7.10
CA SER A 115 -1.26 -3.47 -8.33
C SER A 115 0.27 -3.39 -8.30
N PRO A 116 0.98 -4.08 -9.22
CA PRO A 116 2.41 -3.89 -9.37
C PRO A 116 2.70 -2.52 -10.00
N VAL A 117 3.77 -1.88 -9.57
CA VAL A 117 4.23 -0.58 -10.07
C VAL A 117 5.73 -0.63 -10.25
N ALA A 118 6.18 -0.42 -11.48
CA ALA A 118 7.59 -0.25 -11.78
C ALA A 118 8.02 1.19 -11.43
N THR A 119 9.12 1.32 -10.70
CA THR A 119 9.70 2.61 -10.32
C THR A 119 11.18 2.62 -10.66
N ALA A 120 11.80 3.80 -10.60
CA ALA A 120 13.26 3.91 -10.69
C ALA A 120 14.02 3.17 -9.58
N GLN A 121 13.34 2.80 -8.47
CA GLN A 121 13.93 2.09 -7.34
C GLN A 121 13.65 0.57 -7.37
N GLY A 122 13.04 0.05 -8.44
CA GLY A 122 12.65 -1.37 -8.55
C GLY A 122 11.14 -1.56 -8.64
N LEU A 123 10.70 -2.82 -8.54
CA LEU A 123 9.29 -3.19 -8.56
C LEU A 123 8.68 -3.01 -7.17
N PHE A 124 7.54 -2.34 -7.12
CA PHE A 124 6.77 -2.17 -5.90
C PHE A 124 5.40 -2.79 -6.10
N THR A 125 4.75 -3.14 -5.00
CA THR A 125 3.34 -3.54 -5.00
C THR A 125 2.53 -2.57 -4.16
N ILE A 126 1.49 -2.03 -4.76
CA ILE A 126 0.45 -1.28 -4.06
C ILE A 126 -0.63 -2.28 -3.64
N ALA A 127 -0.86 -2.39 -2.34
CA ALA A 127 -1.98 -3.12 -1.77
C ALA A 127 -3.06 -2.12 -1.33
N SER A 128 -4.22 -2.14 -1.99
CA SER A 128 -5.44 -1.50 -1.49
C SER A 128 -6.20 -2.50 -0.63
N ILE A 129 -6.52 -2.11 0.60
CA ILE A 129 -7.09 -2.98 1.63
C ILE A 129 -8.36 -2.33 2.14
N ARG A 130 -9.50 -2.99 1.90
CA ARG A 130 -10.81 -2.53 2.34
C ARG A 130 -11.35 -3.47 3.40
N ARG A 131 -11.88 -2.94 4.49
CA ARG A 131 -12.58 -3.76 5.48
C ARG A 131 -13.87 -4.30 4.86
N ARG A 132 -14.10 -5.60 5.00
CA ARG A 132 -15.37 -6.24 4.64
C ARG A 132 -16.33 -6.09 5.82
N THR A 133 -17.37 -5.28 5.67
CA THR A 133 -18.52 -5.29 6.59
C THR A 133 -19.41 -6.48 6.26
N ARG A 134 -19.95 -7.14 7.29
CA ARG A 134 -20.98 -8.17 7.10
C ARG A 134 -22.27 -7.55 6.58
#